data_AF-A0A0X8CQ20-F1
#
_entry.id   AF-A0A0X8CQ20-F1
#
_cell.length_a   1.000
_cell.length_b   1.000
_cell.length_c   1.000
_cell.angle_alpha   90.00
_cell.angle_beta   90.00
_cell.angle_gamma   90.00
#
_symmetry.space_group_name_H-M   'P 1'
#
loop_
_entity.id
_entity.type
_entity.pdbx_description
1 polymer ?
#
loop_
_entity_poly.entity_id
_entity_poly.type
_entity_poly.pdbx_seq_one_letter_code
_entity_poly.pdbx_strand_id
1 'polypeptide(L)' 'MNHRGVEFTLAKTAIPGIWQWQFRIGEQIKTGRTETKIDLLAIRRVQLRIDRELKAIERKTA' A
#
# COMPACT_ATOMS: atom_id res chain seq x y z
N MET A 1 -7.79 6.26 -1.84
CA MET A 1 -7.57 6.49 -0.40
C MET A 1 -6.21 7.15 -0.28
N ASN A 2 -6.02 8.08 0.64
CA ASN A 2 -4.75 8.81 0.76
C ASN A 2 -4.01 8.44 2.05
N HIS A 3 -2.69 8.28 1.97
CA HIS A 3 -1.81 8.18 3.15
C HIS A 3 -0.52 8.96 2.90
N ARG A 4 -0.26 9.99 3.72
CA ARG A 4 0.90 10.89 3.58
C ARG A 4 1.07 11.47 2.17
N GLY A 5 -0.03 11.84 1.52
CA GLY A 5 -0.01 12.40 0.17
C GLY A 5 0.09 11.36 -0.96
N VAL A 6 0.18 10.07 -0.62
CA VAL A 6 0.22 8.97 -1.59
C VAL A 6 -1.19 8.41 -1.79
N GLU A 7 -1.67 8.45 -3.03
CA GLU A 7 -2.90 7.78 -3.41
C GLU A 7 -2.70 6.28 -3.54
N PHE A 8 -3.62 5.52 -2.94
CA PHE A 8 -3.65 4.08 -2.99
C PHE A 8 -5.08 3.53 -3.15
N THR A 9 -5.13 2.34 -3.75
CA THR A 9 -6.33 1.51 -3.89
C THR A 9 -6.13 0.19 -3.16
N LEU A 10 -7.24 -0.34 -2.65
CA LEU A 10 -7.32 -1.64 -2.00
C LEU A 10 -8.61 -2.31 -2.46
N ALA A 11 -8.50 -3.49 -3.06
CA ALA A 11 -9.61 -4.23 -3.64
C ALA A 11 -9.68 -5.64 -3.03
N LYS A 12 -10.90 -6.08 -2.69
CA LYS A 12 -11.16 -7.49 -2.34
C LYS A 12 -10.97 -8.34 -3.59
N THR A 13 -10.37 -9.52 -3.44
CA THR A 13 -10.31 -10.51 -4.52
C THR A 13 -11.44 -11.52 -4.40
N ALA A 14 -11.58 -12.40 -5.39
CA ALA A 14 -12.52 -13.52 -5.33
C ALA A 14 -12.20 -14.51 -4.19
N ILE A 15 -10.97 -14.48 -3.65
CA ILE A 15 -10.56 -15.33 -2.53
C ILE A 15 -10.76 -14.56 -1.21
N PRO A 16 -11.63 -15.03 -0.30
CA PRO A 16 -11.85 -14.39 0.99
C PRO A 16 -10.55 -14.21 1.77
N GLY A 17 -10.35 -13.01 2.30
CA GLY A 17 -9.14 -12.67 3.04
C GLY A 17 -7.94 -12.30 2.17
N ILE A 18 -8.00 -12.41 0.84
CA ILE A 18 -6.96 -11.88 -0.04
C ILE A 18 -7.40 -10.55 -0.63
N TRP A 19 -6.51 -9.57 -0.50
CA TRP A 19 -6.68 -8.22 -0.98
C TRP A 19 -5.58 -7.88 -1.99
N GLN A 20 -5.95 -7.19 -3.06
CA GLN A 20 -5.02 -6.56 -3.98
C GLN A 20 -4.89 -5.08 -3.64
N TRP A 21 -3.68 -4.54 -3.75
CA TRP A 21 -3.42 -3.13 -3.51
C TRP A 21 -2.54 -2.55 -4.61
N GLN A 22 -2.68 -1.25 -4.83
CA GLN A 22 -1.83 -0.47 -5.70
C GLN A 22 -1.65 0.92 -5.11
N PHE A 23 -0.46 1.51 -5.26
CA PHE A 23 -0.21 2.92 -4.96
C PHE A 23 0.82 3.51 -5.92
N ARG A 24 0.88 4.83 -6.03
CA ARG A 24 1.81 5.54 -6.90
C ARG A 24 2.68 6.51 -6.10
N ILE A 25 3.99 6.46 -6.29
CA ILE A 25 4.94 7.44 -5.77
C ILE A 25 5.76 7.98 -6.93
N GLY A 26 5.61 9.27 -7.24
CA GLY A 26 6.16 9.86 -8.47
C GLY A 26 5.63 9.11 -9.71
N GLU A 27 6.54 8.63 -10.55
CA GLU A 27 6.21 7.84 -11.75
C GLU A 27 6.08 6.35 -11.47
N GLN A 28 6.43 5.89 -10.27
CA GLN A 28 6.45 4.47 -9.95
C GLN A 28 5.09 4.01 -9.42
N ILE A 29 4.49 3.05 -10.11
CA ILE A 29 3.32 2.32 -9.63
C ILE A 29 3.79 1.05 -8.93
N LYS A 30 3.39 0.88 -7.67
CA LYS A 30 3.64 -0.33 -6.90
C LYS A 30 2.34 -1.08 -6.67
N THR A 31 2.38 -2.39 -6.85
CA THR A 31 1.22 -3.28 -6.71
C THR A 31 1.57 -4.47 -5.83
N GLY A 32 0.58 -5.10 -5.24
CA GLY A 32 0.77 -6.39 -4.59
C GLY A 32 -0.49 -6.92 -3.94
N ARG A 33 -0.31 -7.90 -3.05
CA ARG A 33 -1.40 -8.51 -2.30
C ARG A 33 -1.14 -8.51 -0.80
N THR A 34 -2.18 -8.65 -0.01
CA THR A 34 -2.07 -8.97 1.41
C THR A 34 -3.18 -9.93 1.83
N GLU A 35 -2.85 -10.83 2.74
CA GLU A 35 -3.79 -11.82 3.25
C GLU A 35 -4.20 -11.51 4.69
N THR A 36 -5.45 -11.12 4.87
CA THR A 36 -6.11 -10.96 6.16
C THR A 36 -7.62 -10.90 5.99
N LYS A 37 -8.35 -11.50 6.93
CA LYS A 37 -9.81 -11.38 7.04
C LYS A 37 -10.27 -10.09 7.72
N ILE A 38 -9.33 -9.25 8.19
CA ILE A 38 -9.63 -8.00 8.90
C ILE A 38 -9.43 -6.82 7.94
N ASP A 39 -10.52 -6.19 7.49
CA ASP A 39 -10.51 -5.11 6.51
C ASP A 39 -9.56 -3.96 6.92
N LEU A 40 -9.62 -3.53 8.18
CA LEU A 40 -8.73 -2.48 8.71
C LEU A 40 -7.24 -2.88 8.68
N LEU A 41 -6.92 -4.16 8.85
CA LEU A 41 -5.55 -4.64 8.80
C LEU A 41 -5.00 -4.63 7.36
N ALA A 42 -5.86 -4.89 6.37
CA ALA A 42 -5.48 -4.79 4.96
C ALA A 42 -5.07 -3.33 4.63
N ILE A 43 -5.85 -2.35 5.07
CA ILE A 43 -5.53 -0.91 4.93
C ILE A 43 -4.21 -0.59 5.63
N ARG A 44 -4.06 -0.97 6.91
CA ARG A 44 -2.85 -0.68 7.71
C ARG A 44 -1.59 -1.23 7.06
N ARG A 45 -1.67 -2.42 6.45
CA ARG A 45 -0.55 -3.06 5.76
C ARG A 45 -0.14 -2.33 4.47
N VAL A 46 -1.05 -1.65 3.79
CA VAL A 46 -0.71 -0.79 2.65
C VAL A 46 -0.05 0.51 3.14
N GLN A 47 -0.60 1.14 4.18
CA GLN A 47 0.01 2.33 4.81
C GLN A 47 1.46 2.07 5.24
N LEU A 48 1.72 0.95 5.92
CA LEU A 48 3.08 0.55 6.34
C LEU A 48 4.03 0.31 5.16
N ARG A 49 3.52 -0.12 4.00
CA ARG A 49 4.34 -0.26 2.78
C ARG A 49 4.69 1.10 2.22
N ILE A 50 3.73 2.02 2.14
CA ILE A 50 3.95 3.40 1.72
C ILE A 50 4.99 4.07 2.63
N ASP A 51 4.86 3.94 3.95
CA ASP A 51 5.82 4.53 4.91
C ASP A 51 7.25 4.02 4.69
N ARG A 52 7.41 2.73 4.36
CA ARG A 52 8.72 2.15 4.05
C ARG A 52 9.33 2.72 2.78
N GLU A 53 8.53 2.91 1.74
CA GLU A 53 8.99 3.49 0.47
C GLU A 53 9.37 4.95 0.62
N LEU A 54 8.55 5.74 1.32
CA LEU A 54 8.88 7.15 1.61
C LEU A 54 10.19 7.25 2.41
N LYS A 55 10.36 6.43 3.44
CA LYS A 55 11.61 6.38 4.23
C LYS A 55 12.81 5.93 3.38
N ALA A 56 12.61 5.03 2.43
CA ALA A 56 13.68 4.59 1.52
C ALA A 56 14.08 5.70 0.54
N ILE A 57 13.13 6.52 0.08
CA ILE A 57 13.39 7.69 -0.77
C ILE A 57 14.13 8.75 0.03
N GLU A 58 13.63 9.11 1.23
CA GLU A 58 14.27 10.07 2.14
C GLU A 58 15.76 9.74 2.36
N ARG A 59 16.08 8.44 2.57
CA ARG A 59 17.46 7.96 2.74
C ARG A 59 18.33 8.01 1.49
N LYS A 60 17.75 7.99 0.29
CA LYS A 60 18.49 8.08 -0.97
C LYS A 60 18.77 9.51 -1.39
N THR A 61 17.94 10.45 -0.94
CA THR A 61 18.04 11.87 -1.25
C THR A 61 18.83 12.68 -0.22
N ALA A 62 19.12 12.10 0.94
CA ALA A 62 19.98 12.67 1.99
C ALA A 62 21.45 12.35 1.73
#